data_AF-A0A6J7ZW17-F1
#
_entry.id   AF-A0A6J7ZW17-F1
#
_cell.length_a   1.000
_cell.length_b   1.000
_cell.length_c   1.000
_cell.angle_alpha   90.00
_cell.angle_beta   90.00
_cell.angle_gamma   90.00
#
_symmetry.space_group_name_H-M   'P 1'
#
loop_
_entity.id
_entity.type
_entity.pdbx_description
1 polymer ?
#
loop_
_entity_poly.entity_id
_entity_poly.type
_entity_poly.pdbx_seq_one_letter_code
_entity_poly.pdbx_strand_id
1 'polypeptide(L)'
;MGKKLRNNSVDESHEQVNKDNDKTELHSSLAPQKTSNVILKIAVASVISGTQSTDSNILLNEGAQRSFITEAFAKKLDLDPSSCITTLKFKIVLFGATCSPFILNAVLSKHINNHQTESTDNLKRDLYADNIVSSFNSEDELSQYFKVIRKLFADGGFTLRAWASNNKLLQQLAESEKVLDTAQVIKVLGLRWTTDQDTQRYAENILVLCQKIAF
;
A
#
# COMPACT_ATOMS: atom_id res chain seq x y z
N MET A 1 13.72 45.90 -21.75
CA MET A 1 14.15 46.24 -23.11
C MET A 1 13.85 45.04 -24.01
N GLY A 2 12.70 45.04 -24.67
CA GLY A 2 12.24 43.92 -25.49
C GLY A 2 13.04 43.79 -26.79
N LYS A 3 13.27 42.56 -27.24
CA LYS A 3 13.66 42.27 -28.62
C LYS A 3 12.65 41.30 -29.22
N LYS A 4 11.80 41.89 -30.04
CA LYS A 4 10.87 41.30 -31.00
C LYS A 4 11.71 40.92 -32.22
N LEU A 5 11.65 39.67 -32.68
CA LEU A 5 12.25 39.25 -33.94
C LEU A 5 11.17 38.69 -34.87
N ARG A 6 11.35 39.05 -36.15
CA ARG A 6 10.39 39.11 -37.25
C ARG A 6 9.92 37.74 -37.77
N ASN A 7 8.69 37.76 -38.30
CA ASN A 7 8.13 36.80 -39.25
C ASN A 7 8.93 36.76 -40.56
N ASN A 8 9.00 35.59 -41.19
CA ASN A 8 9.09 35.41 -42.64
C ASN A 8 8.23 34.20 -43.05
N SER A 9 7.27 34.47 -43.94
CA SER A 9 6.65 33.55 -44.91
C SER A 9 7.65 33.33 -46.06
N VAL A 10 7.75 32.23 -46.82
CA VAL A 10 6.79 31.42 -47.60
C VAL A 10 7.58 30.16 -48.04
N ASP A 11 6.99 28.95 -48.06
CA ASP A 11 6.77 28.17 -49.28
C ASP A 11 6.07 26.83 -49.01
N GLU A 12 4.99 26.62 -49.76
CA GLU A 12 4.16 25.43 -49.79
C GLU A 12 4.75 24.42 -50.77
N SER A 13 5.03 23.21 -50.31
CA SER A 13 5.03 22.03 -51.19
C SER A 13 4.36 20.88 -50.47
N HIS A 14 3.22 20.49 -51.04
CA HIS A 14 2.30 19.47 -50.59
C HIS A 14 2.95 18.11 -50.35
N GLU A 15 2.75 17.54 -49.16
CA GLU A 15 2.80 16.10 -48.95
C GLU A 15 1.52 15.70 -48.21
N GLN A 16 0.64 15.02 -48.93
CA GLN A 16 -0.67 14.57 -48.46
C GLN A 16 -0.47 13.44 -47.44
N VAL A 17 -0.81 13.70 -46.17
CA VAL A 17 -0.99 12.65 -45.17
C VAL A 17 -2.47 12.56 -44.79
N ASN A 18 -2.97 11.35 -44.94
CA ASN A 18 -4.35 10.90 -44.89
C ASN A 18 -5.05 11.34 -43.59
N LYS A 19 -6.19 12.04 -43.71
CA LYS A 19 -7.09 12.37 -42.60
C LYS A 19 -7.97 11.15 -42.31
N ASP A 20 -7.51 10.25 -41.45
CA ASP A 20 -8.42 9.41 -40.69
C ASP A 20 -8.80 10.12 -39.39
N ASN A 21 -10.10 10.42 -39.30
CA ASN A 21 -10.74 11.12 -38.21
C ASN A 21 -10.72 10.26 -36.93
N ASP A 22 -9.74 10.48 -36.05
CA ASP A 22 -9.87 10.07 -34.65
C ASP A 22 -10.31 11.28 -33.82
N LYS A 23 -11.61 11.58 -33.88
CA LYS A 23 -12.24 12.50 -32.92
C LYS A 23 -12.38 11.75 -31.62
N THR A 24 -11.44 11.97 -30.70
CA THR A 24 -11.59 11.58 -29.30
C THR A 24 -12.73 12.42 -28.69
N GLU A 25 -13.97 11.96 -28.79
CA GLU A 25 -15.11 12.59 -28.14
C GLU A 25 -15.08 12.30 -26.63
N LEU A 26 -14.59 13.27 -25.87
CA LEU A 26 -14.64 13.29 -24.42
C LEU A 26 -16.08 13.53 -23.96
N HIS A 27 -16.80 12.46 -23.61
CA HIS A 27 -18.07 12.58 -22.89
C HIS A 27 -17.80 12.96 -21.43
N SER A 28 -17.66 14.25 -21.14
CA SER A 28 -17.69 14.75 -19.76
C SER A 28 -19.14 14.93 -19.30
N SER A 29 -19.64 14.01 -18.49
CA SER A 29 -20.82 14.27 -17.67
C SER A 29 -20.46 15.29 -16.59
N LEU A 30 -20.75 16.56 -16.88
CA LEU A 30 -20.67 17.68 -15.95
C LEU A 30 -21.89 17.63 -15.02
N ALA A 31 -21.76 16.89 -13.93
CA ALA A 31 -22.52 17.16 -12.71
C ALA A 31 -21.53 17.34 -11.56
N PRO A 32 -21.53 18.46 -10.83
CA PRO A 32 -20.70 18.61 -9.64
C PRO A 32 -21.22 17.65 -8.58
N GLN A 33 -20.63 16.45 -8.52
CA GLN A 33 -20.98 15.48 -7.50
C GLN A 33 -20.43 15.96 -6.17
N LYS A 34 -21.36 16.16 -5.22
CA LYS A 34 -21.12 16.33 -3.79
C LYS A 34 -19.94 15.45 -3.38
N THR A 35 -18.89 16.06 -2.85
CA THR A 35 -17.65 15.39 -2.43
C THR A 35 -17.95 14.45 -1.27
N SER A 36 -18.52 13.29 -1.56
CA SER A 36 -18.44 12.15 -0.66
C SER A 36 -16.97 11.78 -0.60
N ASN A 37 -16.41 11.62 0.59
CA ASN A 37 -15.03 11.18 0.79
C ASN A 37 -14.87 9.77 0.20
N VAL A 38 -14.59 9.68 -1.10
CA VAL A 38 -14.33 8.43 -1.82
C VAL A 38 -12.84 8.17 -1.73
N ILE A 39 -12.46 7.10 -1.05
CA ILE A 39 -11.05 6.74 -0.88
C ILE A 39 -10.55 5.92 -2.07
N LEU A 40 -11.39 5.05 -2.66
CA LEU A 40 -11.07 4.30 -3.88
C LEU A 40 -12.34 3.81 -4.60
N LYS A 41 -12.33 3.73 -5.94
CA LYS A 41 -13.41 3.16 -6.76
C LYS A 41 -13.06 1.74 -7.23
N ILE A 42 -14.09 0.90 -7.41
CA ILE A 42 -13.96 -0.49 -7.88
C ILE A 42 -14.89 -0.69 -9.08
N ALA A 43 -14.41 -1.40 -10.10
CA ALA A 43 -15.24 -2.01 -11.13
C ALA A 43 -15.22 -3.53 -10.95
N VAL A 44 -16.31 -4.22 -11.28
CA VAL A 44 -16.35 -5.69 -11.32
C VAL A 44 -16.24 -6.11 -12.77
N ALA A 45 -15.32 -7.02 -13.08
CA ALA A 45 -15.19 -7.62 -14.41
C ALA A 45 -15.04 -9.13 -14.27
N SER A 46 -15.67 -9.87 -15.18
CA SER A 46 -15.49 -11.31 -15.24
C SER A 46 -14.14 -11.65 -15.87
N VAL A 47 -13.32 -12.42 -15.17
CA VAL A 47 -12.03 -12.92 -15.66
C VAL A 47 -12.22 -14.35 -16.12
N ILE A 48 -11.85 -14.62 -17.37
CA ILE A 48 -12.00 -15.95 -18.00
C ILE A 48 -10.62 -16.60 -18.12
N SER A 49 -10.48 -17.81 -17.60
CA SER A 49 -9.29 -18.66 -17.75
C SER A 49 -9.73 -20.05 -18.23
N GLY A 50 -9.53 -20.33 -19.52
CA GLY A 50 -10.02 -21.55 -20.15
C GLY A 50 -11.55 -21.63 -20.12
N THR A 51 -12.11 -22.63 -19.43
CA THR A 51 -13.56 -22.82 -19.26
C THR A 51 -14.11 -22.19 -17.97
N GLN A 52 -13.25 -21.62 -17.11
CA GLN A 52 -13.67 -21.01 -15.85
C GLN A 52 -13.80 -19.50 -16.01
N SER A 53 -14.91 -18.95 -15.53
CA SER A 53 -15.14 -17.51 -15.40
C SER A 53 -15.32 -17.16 -13.93
N THR A 54 -14.70 -16.09 -13.46
CA THR A 54 -14.83 -15.61 -12.09
C THR A 54 -14.85 -14.09 -12.06
N ASP A 55 -15.80 -13.53 -11.34
CA ASP A 55 -15.89 -12.09 -11.14
C ASP A 55 -14.73 -11.58 -10.28
N SER A 56 -13.99 -10.61 -10.81
CA SER A 56 -12.84 -10.01 -10.15
C SER A 56 -13.07 -8.52 -9.93
N ASN A 57 -12.60 -8.04 -8.78
CA ASN A 57 -12.64 -6.62 -8.42
C ASN A 57 -11.44 -5.90 -9.02
N ILE A 58 -11.68 -4.94 -9.91
CA ILE A 58 -10.68 -4.06 -10.50
C ILE A 58 -10.63 -2.77 -9.68
N LEU A 59 -9.46 -2.50 -9.10
CA LEU A 59 -9.20 -1.30 -8.31
C LEU A 59 -8.83 -0.14 -9.23
N LEU A 60 -9.64 0.93 -9.20
CA LEU A 60 -9.35 2.17 -9.91
C LEU A 60 -8.72 3.17 -8.93
N ASN A 61 -7.43 3.44 -9.10
CA ASN A 61 -6.70 4.38 -8.25
C ASN A 61 -7.14 5.83 -8.53
N GLU A 62 -7.63 6.53 -7.51
CA GLU A 62 -8.00 7.97 -7.54
C GLU A 62 -6.79 8.92 -7.59
N GLY A 63 -5.55 8.40 -7.59
CA GLY A 63 -4.36 9.21 -7.80
C GLY A 63 -4.30 9.88 -9.20
N ALA A 64 -5.09 9.38 -10.16
CA ALA A 64 -5.34 10.07 -11.42
C ALA A 64 -6.51 11.05 -11.22
N GLN A 65 -6.33 12.32 -11.57
CA GLN A 65 -7.35 13.38 -11.45
C GLN A 65 -8.70 13.06 -12.13
N ARG A 66 -8.77 11.97 -12.91
CA ARG A 66 -9.98 11.42 -13.51
C ARG A 66 -9.86 9.90 -13.61
N SER A 67 -10.89 9.18 -13.17
CA SER A 67 -11.00 7.73 -13.35
C SER A 67 -11.53 7.42 -14.76
N PHE A 68 -10.70 7.57 -15.79
CA PHE A 68 -11.03 7.10 -17.14
C PHE A 68 -10.32 5.78 -17.42
N ILE A 69 -11.02 4.87 -18.08
CA ILE A 69 -10.43 3.73 -18.77
C ILE A 69 -10.62 3.95 -20.27
N THR A 70 -9.70 3.46 -21.09
CA THR A 70 -9.86 3.55 -22.55
C THR A 70 -10.96 2.59 -23.01
N GLU A 71 -11.66 2.92 -24.10
CA GLU A 71 -12.65 2.00 -24.69
C GLU A 71 -12.04 0.64 -25.05
N ALA A 72 -10.78 0.64 -25.50
CA ALA A 72 -10.03 -0.58 -25.77
C ALA A 72 -9.85 -1.45 -24.52
N PHE A 73 -9.63 -0.83 -23.34
CA PHE A 73 -9.50 -1.56 -22.07
C PHE A 73 -10.87 -2.03 -21.56
N ALA A 74 -11.91 -1.20 -21.68
CA ALA A 74 -13.29 -1.59 -21.36
C ALA A 74 -13.74 -2.81 -22.19
N LYS A 75 -13.49 -2.80 -23.51
CA LYS A 75 -13.78 -3.94 -24.41
C LYS A 75 -13.00 -5.20 -24.03
N LYS A 76 -11.74 -5.07 -23.62
CA LYS A 76 -10.93 -6.22 -23.15
C LYS A 76 -11.48 -6.84 -21.86
N LEU A 77 -12.20 -6.09 -21.06
CA LEU A 77 -12.78 -6.51 -19.79
C LEU A 77 -14.28 -6.84 -19.89
N ASP A 78 -14.84 -6.83 -21.11
CA ASP A 78 -16.26 -7.02 -21.38
C ASP A 78 -17.17 -6.06 -20.56
N LEU A 79 -16.66 -4.84 -20.34
CA LEU A 79 -17.40 -3.79 -19.63
C LEU A 79 -18.25 -3.00 -20.64
N ASP A 80 -19.57 -3.10 -20.53
CA ASP A 80 -20.50 -2.29 -21.31
C ASP A 80 -20.58 -0.85 -20.75
N PRO A 81 -20.13 0.19 -21.49
CA PRO A 81 -20.22 1.58 -21.05
C PRO A 81 -21.67 2.08 -20.86
N SER A 82 -22.62 1.41 -21.50
CA SER A 82 -24.07 1.68 -21.46
C SER A 82 -24.75 1.06 -20.25
N SER A 83 -24.09 0.09 -19.61
CA SER A 83 -24.60 -0.61 -18.45
C SER A 83 -24.56 0.29 -17.20
N CYS A 84 -25.46 0.04 -16.26
CA CYS A 84 -25.47 0.77 -15.00
C CYS A 84 -24.22 0.40 -14.17
N ILE A 85 -23.24 1.29 -14.10
CA ILE A 85 -22.02 1.09 -13.30
C ILE A 85 -22.38 1.20 -11.82
N THR A 86 -22.26 0.10 -11.08
CA THR A 86 -22.36 0.12 -9.61
C THR A 86 -21.02 0.52 -9.01
N THR A 87 -20.97 1.71 -8.40
CA THR A 87 -19.75 2.20 -7.73
C THR A 87 -19.70 1.71 -6.27
N LEU A 88 -18.71 0.89 -5.95
CA LEU A 88 -18.38 0.54 -4.57
C LEU A 88 -17.23 1.40 -4.04
N LYS A 89 -17.29 1.72 -2.74
CA LYS A 89 -16.28 2.55 -2.06
C LYS A 89 -15.77 1.80 -0.85
N PHE A 90 -14.45 1.74 -0.69
CA PHE A 90 -13.87 1.23 0.54
C PHE A 90 -14.08 2.20 1.69
N LYS A 91 -14.48 1.65 2.84
CA LYS A 91 -14.53 2.37 4.12
C LYS A 91 -13.23 2.24 4.91
N ILE A 92 -12.26 1.51 4.37
CA ILE A 92 -10.96 1.21 4.99
C ILE A 92 -9.83 1.55 4.02
N VAL A 93 -8.64 1.81 4.56
CA VAL A 93 -7.42 1.92 3.75
C VAL A 93 -7.09 0.54 3.17
N LEU A 94 -6.81 0.51 1.87
CA LEU A 94 -6.56 -0.73 1.14
C LEU A 94 -5.12 -1.21 1.31
N PHE A 95 -4.93 -2.53 1.34
CA PHE A 95 -3.61 -3.09 1.07
C PHE A 95 -3.26 -2.90 -0.41
N GLY A 96 -2.03 -2.49 -0.68
CA GLY A 96 -1.50 -2.35 -2.05
C GLY A 96 -1.76 -1.03 -2.75
N ALA A 97 -2.57 -0.12 -2.20
CA ALA A 97 -2.65 1.24 -2.76
C ALA A 97 -1.36 2.01 -2.44
N THR A 98 -0.84 2.75 -3.42
CA THR A 98 0.45 3.46 -3.32
C THR A 98 0.51 4.43 -2.13
N CYS A 99 -0.62 5.05 -1.79
CA CYS A 99 -0.73 5.98 -0.67
C CYS A 99 -0.91 5.30 0.70
N SER A 100 -1.27 4.02 0.75
CA SER A 100 -1.60 3.32 2.01
C SER A 100 -0.46 3.30 3.01
N PRO A 101 0.81 3.01 2.64
CA PRO A 101 1.92 3.04 3.59
C PRO A 101 2.12 4.42 4.22
N PHE A 102 1.98 5.49 3.42
CA PHE A 102 2.09 6.85 3.90
C PHE A 102 0.96 7.20 4.88
N ILE A 103 -0.28 6.86 4.54
CA ILE A 103 -1.44 7.11 5.42
C ILE A 103 -1.28 6.36 6.74
N LEU A 104 -0.93 5.08 6.69
CA LEU A 104 -0.69 4.28 7.89
C LEU A 104 0.40 4.92 8.75
N ASN A 105 1.56 5.20 8.18
CA ASN A 105 2.68 5.79 8.92
C ASN A 105 2.32 7.14 9.56
N ALA A 106 1.57 8.00 8.85
CA ALA A 106 1.12 9.29 9.37
C ALA A 106 0.16 9.13 10.57
N VAL A 107 -0.78 8.17 10.49
CA VAL A 107 -1.71 7.89 11.59
C VAL A 107 -0.97 7.30 12.79
N LEU A 108 -0.09 6.31 12.59
CA LEU A 108 0.69 5.71 13.67
C LEU A 108 1.60 6.76 14.32
N SER A 109 2.28 7.58 13.52
CA SER A 109 3.14 8.67 14.03
C SER A 109 2.34 9.65 14.88
N LYS A 110 1.16 10.09 14.43
CA LYS A 110 0.29 10.98 15.19
C LYS A 110 -0.16 10.33 16.50
N HIS A 111 -0.57 9.07 16.45
CA HIS A 111 -1.02 8.32 17.62
C HIS A 111 0.10 8.18 18.66
N ILE A 112 1.28 7.73 18.23
CA ILE A 112 2.45 7.55 19.09
C ILE A 112 2.91 8.88 19.70
N ASN A 113 2.92 9.97 18.92
CA ASN A 113 3.34 11.30 19.40
C ASN A 113 2.40 11.91 20.45
N ASN A 114 1.15 11.44 20.53
CA ASN A 114 0.21 11.86 21.58
C ASN A 114 0.50 11.21 22.94
N HIS A 115 1.33 10.15 22.98
CA HIS A 115 1.62 9.37 24.18
C HIS A 115 3.11 9.41 24.55
N GLN A 116 3.67 10.62 24.70
CA GLN A 116 5.10 10.85 24.94
C GLN A 116 5.62 10.15 26.21
N THR A 117 6.29 9.01 26.00
CA THR A 117 6.92 8.17 27.02
C THR A 117 8.21 7.55 26.45
N GLU A 118 9.11 7.05 27.30
CA GLU A 118 10.31 6.33 26.86
C GLU A 118 9.97 5.14 25.94
N SER A 119 8.91 4.40 26.25
CA SER A 119 8.44 3.30 25.40
C SER A 119 8.03 3.77 23.99
N THR A 120 7.48 4.98 23.85
CA THR A 120 7.14 5.52 22.53
C THR A 120 8.36 5.96 21.73
N ASP A 121 9.47 6.35 22.37
CA ASP A 121 10.69 6.71 21.66
C ASP A 121 11.44 5.47 21.15
N ASN A 122 11.40 4.36 21.89
CA ASN A 122 11.83 3.06 21.39
C ASN A 122 10.94 2.62 20.22
N LEU A 123 9.61 2.68 20.39
CA LEU A 123 8.65 2.29 19.37
C LEU A 123 8.83 3.05 18.04
N LYS A 124 9.15 4.36 18.06
CA LYS A 124 9.42 5.12 16.82
C LYS A 124 10.62 4.59 16.04
N ARG A 125 11.63 4.05 16.73
CA ARG A 125 12.82 3.46 16.11
C ARG A 125 12.56 2.04 15.62
N ASP A 126 11.72 1.31 16.36
CA ASP A 126 11.47 -0.11 16.16
C ASP A 126 10.36 -0.40 15.14
N LEU A 127 9.51 0.59 14.85
CA LEU A 127 8.39 0.47 13.92
C LEU A 127 8.86 0.69 12.47
N TYR A 128 8.67 -0.33 11.63
CA TYR A 128 8.84 -0.26 10.19
C TYR A 128 7.55 -0.65 9.47
N ALA A 129 6.90 0.31 8.81
CA ALA A 129 5.59 0.16 8.19
C ALA A 129 4.55 -0.39 9.19
N ASP A 130 4.22 -1.68 9.09
CA ASP A 130 3.30 -2.41 9.95
C ASP A 130 3.98 -3.39 10.92
N ASN A 131 5.31 -3.49 10.90
CA ASN A 131 6.09 -4.41 11.73
C ASN A 131 6.81 -3.65 12.85
N ILE A 132 6.79 -4.22 14.07
CA ILE A 132 7.58 -3.73 15.20
C ILE A 132 8.67 -4.76 15.48
N VAL A 133 9.93 -4.32 15.49
CA VAL A 133 11.09 -5.17 15.78
C VAL A 133 11.95 -4.47 16.82
N SER A 134 12.00 -5.03 18.02
CA SER A 134 12.67 -4.44 19.18
C SER A 134 13.58 -5.44 19.87
N SER A 135 14.62 -4.95 20.54
CA SER A 135 15.52 -5.73 21.38
C SER A 135 15.75 -5.03 22.72
N PHE A 136 15.86 -5.79 23.81
CA PHE A 136 16.03 -5.27 25.16
C PHE A 136 17.13 -6.03 25.90
N ASN A 137 17.77 -5.37 26.87
CA ASN A 137 18.83 -5.97 27.68
C ASN A 137 18.31 -6.63 28.97
N SER A 138 17.02 -6.42 29.29
CA SER A 138 16.37 -6.95 30.49
C SER A 138 15.00 -7.53 30.15
N GLU A 139 14.66 -8.66 30.79
CA GLU A 139 13.33 -9.28 30.68
C GLU A 139 12.22 -8.40 31.25
N ASP A 140 12.53 -7.62 32.29
CA ASP A 140 11.57 -6.70 32.91
C ASP A 140 11.22 -5.57 31.95
N GLU A 141 12.22 -4.96 31.30
CA GLU A 141 12.04 -3.93 30.28
C GLU A 141 11.22 -4.46 29.10
N LEU A 142 11.55 -5.66 28.62
CA LEU A 142 10.84 -6.32 27.53
C LEU A 142 9.37 -6.57 27.87
N SER A 143 9.10 -7.08 29.07
CA SER A 143 7.73 -7.39 29.55
C SER A 143 6.89 -6.14 29.75
N GLN A 144 7.49 -5.09 30.30
CA GLN A 144 6.85 -3.80 30.45
C GLN A 144 6.55 -3.18 29.09
N TYR A 145 7.52 -3.21 28.16
CA TYR A 145 7.36 -2.72 26.81
C TYR A 145 6.20 -3.41 26.09
N PHE A 146 6.15 -4.75 26.11
CA PHE A 146 5.05 -5.53 25.52
C PHE A 146 3.66 -5.07 25.99
N LYS A 147 3.49 -4.90 27.31
CA LYS A 147 2.21 -4.47 27.91
C LYS A 147 1.87 -3.04 27.49
N VAL A 148 2.85 -2.13 27.56
CA VAL A 148 2.66 -0.71 27.22
C VAL A 148 2.27 -0.54 25.76
N ILE A 149 3.01 -1.15 24.82
CA ILE A 149 2.72 -0.94 23.39
C ILE A 149 1.40 -1.58 22.97
N ARG A 150 1.04 -2.75 23.53
CA ARG A 150 -0.26 -3.37 23.24
C ARG A 150 -1.41 -2.47 23.69
N LYS A 151 -1.32 -1.92 24.89
CA LYS A 151 -2.32 -0.99 25.40
C LYS A 151 -2.38 0.27 24.53
N LEU A 152 -1.22 0.86 24.25
CA LEU A 152 -1.11 2.05 23.40
C LEU A 152 -1.81 1.84 22.05
N PHE A 153 -1.51 0.75 21.35
CA PHE A 153 -2.13 0.47 20.05
C PHE A 153 -3.62 0.13 20.17
N ALA A 154 -4.03 -0.61 21.21
CA ALA A 154 -5.43 -0.91 21.47
C ALA A 154 -6.26 0.36 21.70
N ASP A 155 -5.72 1.34 22.43
CA ASP A 155 -6.35 2.65 22.66
C ASP A 155 -6.55 3.43 21.34
N GLY A 156 -5.68 3.19 20.34
CA GLY A 156 -5.79 3.72 18.99
C GLY A 156 -6.66 2.88 18.04
N GLY A 157 -7.25 1.77 18.51
CA GLY A 157 -8.03 0.84 17.69
C GLY A 157 -7.19 -0.10 16.83
N PHE A 158 -5.89 -0.21 17.11
CA PHE A 158 -4.97 -1.12 16.42
C PHE A 158 -4.77 -2.41 17.22
N THR A 159 -4.86 -3.56 16.55
CA THR A 159 -4.59 -4.86 17.15
C THR A 159 -3.24 -5.38 16.70
N LEU A 160 -2.25 -5.37 17.60
CA LEU A 160 -0.96 -6.05 17.38
C LEU A 160 -1.14 -7.57 17.47
N ARG A 161 -0.60 -8.30 16.49
CA ARG A 161 -0.75 -9.77 16.33
C ARG A 161 0.59 -10.40 15.98
N ALA A 162 0.63 -11.73 15.94
CA ALA A 162 1.78 -12.53 15.51
C ALA A 162 3.07 -12.19 16.27
N TRP A 163 2.98 -12.22 17.59
CA TRP A 163 4.12 -11.93 18.46
C TRP A 163 5.08 -13.11 18.50
N ALA A 164 6.36 -12.85 18.26
CA ALA A 164 7.41 -13.86 18.38
C ALA A 164 8.59 -13.32 19.18
N SER A 165 9.27 -14.21 19.91
CA SER A 165 10.43 -13.85 20.74
C SER A 165 11.33 -15.05 20.95
N ASN A 166 12.63 -14.81 21.13
CA ASN A 166 13.59 -15.79 21.65
C ASN A 166 13.49 -15.95 23.18
N ASN A 167 12.77 -15.04 23.86
CA ASN A 167 12.62 -15.04 25.31
C ASN A 167 11.38 -15.85 25.76
N LYS A 168 11.58 -16.82 26.65
CA LYS A 168 10.50 -17.70 27.15
C LYS A 168 9.43 -16.98 27.95
N LEU A 169 9.81 -16.01 28.78
CA LEU A 169 8.86 -15.23 29.57
C LEU A 169 7.91 -14.46 28.64
N LEU A 170 8.46 -13.82 27.59
CA LEU A 170 7.61 -13.13 26.63
C LEU A 170 6.73 -14.08 25.82
N GLN A 171 7.22 -15.27 25.44
CA GLN A 171 6.40 -16.29 24.80
C GLN A 171 5.19 -16.67 25.67
N GLN A 172 5.41 -16.93 26.96
CA GLN A 172 4.34 -17.25 27.91
C GLN A 172 3.33 -16.10 28.06
N LEU A 173 3.81 -14.86 28.12
CA LEU A 173 2.96 -13.67 28.20
C LEU A 173 2.10 -13.53 26.94
N ALA A 174 2.71 -13.66 25.76
CA ALA A 174 2.02 -13.61 24.47
C ALA A 174 1.02 -14.75 24.31
N GLU A 175 1.32 -15.94 24.83
CA GLU A 175 0.41 -17.09 24.82
C GLU A 175 -0.80 -16.88 25.74
N SER A 176 -0.59 -16.34 26.94
CA SER A 176 -1.67 -15.99 27.88
C SER A 176 -2.65 -14.97 27.29
N GLU A 177 -2.14 -14.10 26.42
CA GLU A 177 -2.88 -13.07 25.70
C GLU A 177 -3.39 -13.55 24.32
N LYS A 178 -3.15 -14.83 23.97
CA LYS A 178 -3.55 -15.49 22.72
C LYS A 178 -3.06 -14.78 21.44
N VAL A 179 -1.84 -14.26 21.48
CA VAL A 179 -1.22 -13.56 20.34
C VAL A 179 0.13 -14.11 19.92
N LEU A 180 0.63 -15.15 20.60
CA LEU A 180 1.88 -15.82 20.27
C LEU A 180 1.81 -16.44 18.87
N ASP A 181 2.83 -16.16 18.06
CA ASP A 181 3.15 -16.93 16.87
C ASP A 181 4.01 -18.13 17.28
N THR A 182 3.49 -19.34 17.10
CA THR A 182 4.14 -20.58 17.50
C THR A 182 5.10 -21.13 16.43
N ALA A 183 5.26 -20.42 15.30
CA ALA A 183 6.21 -20.82 14.28
C ALA A 183 7.65 -20.73 14.79
N GLN A 184 8.44 -21.76 14.52
CA GLN A 184 9.88 -21.79 14.86
C GLN A 184 10.70 -20.84 13.99
N VAL A 185 10.21 -20.54 12.79
CA VAL A 185 10.86 -19.64 11.82
C VAL A 185 9.90 -18.54 11.43
N ILE A 186 10.25 -17.30 11.80
CA ILE A 186 9.44 -16.10 11.58
C ILE A 186 10.00 -15.31 10.41
N LYS A 187 9.12 -14.80 9.55
CA LYS A 187 9.53 -13.87 8.49
C LYS A 187 9.52 -12.45 9.03
N VAL A 188 10.69 -11.80 9.09
CA VAL A 188 10.85 -10.43 9.59
C VAL A 188 11.55 -9.61 8.53
N LEU A 189 10.87 -8.61 7.97
CA LEU A 189 11.43 -7.66 6.99
C LEU A 189 12.16 -8.30 5.79
N GLY A 190 11.71 -9.49 5.35
CA GLY A 190 12.33 -10.24 4.25
C GLY A 190 13.40 -11.25 4.67
N LEU A 191 13.75 -11.30 5.95
CA LEU A 191 14.62 -12.29 6.57
C LEU A 191 13.80 -13.43 7.20
N ARG A 192 14.46 -14.55 7.44
CA ARG A 192 13.97 -15.66 8.27
C ARG A 192 14.70 -15.63 9.60
N TRP A 193 13.96 -15.50 10.68
CA TRP A 193 14.47 -15.52 12.04
C TRP A 193 14.05 -16.82 12.73
N THR A 194 15.03 -17.59 13.17
CA THR A 194 14.87 -18.80 13.96
C THR A 194 14.96 -18.41 15.44
N THR A 195 13.82 -18.44 16.14
CA THR A 195 13.66 -17.78 17.45
C THR A 195 14.41 -18.49 18.58
N ASP A 196 14.49 -19.82 18.55
CA ASP A 196 15.21 -20.63 19.54
C ASP A 196 16.74 -20.46 19.47
N GLN A 197 17.28 -20.30 18.26
CA GLN A 197 18.71 -20.08 18.01
C GLN A 197 19.09 -18.60 17.89
N ASP A 198 18.10 -17.71 17.99
CA ASP A 198 18.24 -16.28 17.74
C ASP A 198 19.08 -15.96 16.49
N THR A 199 18.80 -16.65 15.39
CA THR A 199 19.61 -16.57 14.16
C THR A 199 18.77 -16.05 13.01
N GLN A 200 19.26 -15.02 12.32
CA GLN A 200 18.64 -14.47 11.13
C GLN A 200 19.37 -14.95 9.87
N ARG A 201 18.60 -15.34 8.85
CA ARG A 201 19.12 -15.78 7.55
C ARG A 201 18.32 -15.10 6.43
N TYR A 202 18.96 -14.88 5.29
CA TYR A 202 18.23 -14.51 4.09
C TYR A 202 17.23 -15.60 3.72
N ALA A 203 16.07 -15.21 3.21
CA ALA A 203 15.17 -16.17 2.59
C ALA A 203 15.91 -16.81 1.40
N GLU A 204 16.18 -18.11 1.47
CA GLU A 204 16.71 -18.86 0.33
C GLU A 204 15.78 -18.61 -0.87
N ASN A 205 16.36 -18.06 -1.95
CA ASN A 205 15.75 -17.48 -3.18
C ASN A 205 15.81 -15.95 -3.35
N ILE A 206 16.54 -15.19 -2.52
CA ILE A 206 16.95 -13.83 -2.93
C ILE A 206 18.05 -13.97 -3.99
N LEU A 207 17.64 -13.96 -5.26
CA LEU A 207 18.55 -13.67 -6.37
C LEU A 207 19.32 -12.41 -6.01
N VAL A 208 20.63 -12.56 -5.93
CA VAL A 208 21.61 -11.49 -5.71
C VAL A 208 21.40 -10.43 -6.80
N LEU A 209 20.69 -9.35 -6.49
CA LEU A 209 20.82 -8.11 -7.24
C LEU A 209 22.14 -7.48 -6.82
N CYS A 210 23.19 -7.93 -7.49
CA CYS A 210 24.54 -7.40 -7.40
C CYS A 210 24.53 -5.97 -7.98
N GLN A 211 24.23 -4.96 -7.16
CA GLN A 211 24.64 -3.59 -7.48
C GLN A 211 26.00 -3.34 -6.85
N LYS A 212 27.03 -3.47 -7.69
CA LYS A 212 28.35 -2.90 -7.44
C LYS A 212 28.18 -1.40 -7.16
N ILE A 213 28.38 -0.98 -5.92
CA ILE A 213 28.78 0.40 -5.64
C ILE A 213 30.30 0.38 -5.66
N ALA A 214 30.87 0.93 -6.73
CA ALA A 214 32.29 1.23 -6.78
C ALA A 214 32.61 2.32 -5.73
N PHE A 215 33.77 2.17 -5.08
CA PHE A 215 34.31 3.09 -4.09
C PHE A 215 34.36 4.54 -4.58
#